data_AF-A0A973CY14-F1
#
_entry.id   AF-A0A973CY14-F1
#
_cell.length_a   1.000
_cell.length_b   1.000
_cell.length_c   1.000
_cell.angle_alpha   90.00
_cell.angle_beta   90.00
_cell.angle_gamma   90.00
#
_symmetry.space_group_name_H-M   'P 1'
#
loop_
_entity.id
_entity.type
_entity.pdbx_description
1 polymer ?
#
loop_
_entity_poly.entity_id
_entity_poly.type
_entity_poly.pdbx_seq_one_letter_code
_entity_poly.pdbx_strand_id
1 'polypeptide(L)' 'MLRLSIDYEFASRNWWENGGQELWDALREGFDAGGMMLEEHFAQSWLEQASSIEGWDEGSEHAPHPICVSPIEDDDPEL' A
#
# COMPACT_ATOMS: atom_id res chain seq x y z
N MET A 1 0.51 8.65 -11.68
CA MET A 1 0.46 7.28 -11.12
C MET A 1 0.85 7.30 -9.65
N LEU A 2 0.39 6.33 -8.85
CA LEU A 2 0.77 6.18 -7.45
C LEU A 2 1.55 4.90 -7.24
N ARG A 3 2.60 4.98 -6.42
CA ARG A 3 3.29 3.82 -5.87
C ARG A 3 2.69 3.48 -4.51
N LEU A 4 2.17 2.27 -4.39
CA LEU A 4 1.89 1.67 -3.10
C LEU A 4 3.09 0.82 -2.67
N SER A 5 3.54 1.00 -1.45
CA SER A 5 4.63 0.22 -0.86
C SER A 5 4.28 -0.13 0.58
N ILE A 6 4.68 -1.32 1.00
CA ILE A 6 4.50 -1.76 2.38
C ILE A 6 5.79 -1.54 3.14
N ASP A 7 5.64 -0.98 4.33
CA ASP A 7 6.73 -0.92 5.28
C ASP A 7 6.66 -2.14 6.21
N TYR A 8 7.37 -3.20 5.85
CA TYR A 8 7.39 -4.44 6.63
C TYR A 8 8.00 -4.26 8.04
N GLU A 9 8.71 -3.17 8.31
CA GLU A 9 9.27 -2.88 9.64
C GLU A 9 8.25 -2.26 10.58
N PHE A 10 7.24 -1.55 10.05
CA PHE A 10 6.22 -0.85 10.84
C PHE A 10 4.79 -1.31 10.56
N ALA A 11 4.60 -2.29 9.68
CA ALA A 11 3.26 -2.71 9.30
C ALA A 11 2.54 -3.34 10.50
N SER A 12 1.37 -2.76 10.81
CA SER A 12 0.52 -3.19 11.90
C SER A 12 0.21 -4.68 11.78
N ARG A 13 0.65 -5.46 12.76
CA ARG A 13 0.42 -6.90 12.82
C ARG A 13 -1.09 -7.21 12.85
N ASN A 14 -1.86 -6.39 13.56
CA ASN A 14 -3.30 -6.55 13.64
C ASN A 14 -3.94 -6.38 12.26
N TRP A 15 -3.48 -5.41 11.46
CA TRP A 15 -3.96 -5.22 10.09
C TRP A 15 -3.66 -6.42 9.19
N TRP A 16 -2.44 -6.98 9.28
CA TRP A 16 -2.08 -8.19 8.53
C TRP A 16 -2.96 -9.38 8.90
N GLU A 17 -3.15 -9.62 10.20
CA GLU A 17 -3.91 -10.76 10.71
C GLU A 17 -5.44 -10.63 10.45
N ASN A 18 -5.97 -9.42 10.24
CA ASN A 18 -7.38 -9.15 9.95
C ASN A 18 -7.73 -9.07 8.46
N GLY A 19 -6.86 -9.56 7.57
CA GLY A 19 -7.13 -9.67 6.13
C GLY A 19 -6.39 -8.65 5.26
N GLY A 20 -5.59 -7.77 5.87
CA GLY A 20 -4.68 -6.90 5.12
C GLY A 20 -3.66 -7.69 4.30
N GLN A 21 -3.27 -8.87 4.81
CA GLN A 21 -2.39 -9.78 4.07
C GLN A 21 -2.98 -10.25 2.76
N GLU A 22 -4.19 -10.77 2.83
CA GLU A 22 -4.91 -11.30 1.67
C GLU A 22 -5.17 -10.18 0.65
N LEU A 23 -5.52 -8.98 1.12
CA LEU A 23 -5.73 -7.81 0.27
C LEU A 23 -4.44 -7.39 -0.45
N TRP A 24 -3.30 -7.41 0.24
CA TRP A 24 -2.00 -7.08 -0.35
C TRP A 24 -1.51 -8.17 -1.31
N ASP A 25 -1.62 -9.44 -0.92
CA ASP A 25 -1.22 -10.58 -1.77
C ASP A 25 -2.05 -10.61 -3.06
N ALA A 26 -3.37 -10.38 -2.99
CA ALA A 26 -4.23 -10.29 -4.17
C ALA A 26 -3.84 -9.14 -5.12
N LEU A 27 -3.37 -8.02 -4.56
CA LEU A 27 -2.84 -6.90 -5.37
C LEU A 27 -1.49 -7.30 -5.99
N ARG A 28 -0.62 -7.99 -5.24
CA ARG A 28 0.72 -8.41 -5.67
C ARG A 28 0.71 -9.54 -6.70
N GLU A 29 -0.28 -10.42 -6.70
CA GLU A 29 -0.46 -11.41 -7.77
C GLU A 29 -0.63 -10.75 -9.17
N GLY A 30 -0.95 -9.46 -9.21
CA GLY A 30 -1.01 -8.65 -10.43
C GLY A 30 0.23 -7.79 -10.74
N PHE A 31 1.19 -7.62 -9.81
CA PHE A 31 2.27 -6.61 -9.94
C PHE A 31 3.61 -7.05 -9.32
N ASP A 32 4.73 -6.62 -9.92
CA ASP A 32 6.08 -7.06 -9.55
C ASP A 32 6.56 -6.55 -8.17
N ALA A 33 7.32 -7.39 -7.47
CA ALA A 33 7.36 -7.56 -6.01
C ALA A 33 8.00 -6.45 -5.12
N GLY A 34 8.27 -5.24 -5.62
CA GLY A 34 9.00 -4.20 -4.87
C GLY A 34 8.23 -2.90 -4.57
N GLY A 35 7.03 -2.76 -5.15
CA GLY A 35 6.22 -1.56 -5.07
C GLY A 35 5.27 -1.52 -6.25
N MET A 36 3.98 -1.38 -5.98
CA MET A 36 2.95 -1.52 -7.00
C MET A 36 2.63 -0.15 -7.57
N MET A 37 2.86 0.00 -8.87
CA MET A 37 2.47 1.18 -9.63
C MET A 37 1.03 1.01 -10.07
N LEU A 38 0.15 1.82 -9.48
CA LEU A 38 -1.27 1.82 -9.77
C LEU A 38 -1.66 3.20 -10.31
N GLU A 39 -2.67 3.21 -11.18
CA GLU A 39 -3.36 4.45 -11.50
C GLU A 39 -4.01 5.02 -10.24
N GLU A 40 -4.09 6.36 -10.17
CA GLU A 40 -4.60 7.07 -8.99
C GLU A 40 -5.96 6.57 -8.52
N HIS A 41 -6.89 6.33 -9.45
CA HIS A 41 -8.23 5.85 -9.15
C HIS A 41 -8.25 4.42 -8.59
N PHE A 42 -7.37 3.53 -9.07
CA PHE A 42 -7.25 2.17 -8.54
C PHE A 42 -6.59 2.16 -7.17
N ALA A 43 -5.52 2.94 -7.01
CA ALA A 43 -4.84 3.10 -5.73
C ALA A 43 -5.80 3.66 -4.66
N GLN A 44 -6.61 4.66 -4.99
CA GLN A 44 -7.57 5.24 -4.05
C GLN A 44 -8.64 4.22 -3.64
N SER A 45 -9.24 3.52 -4.60
CA SER A 45 -10.25 2.49 -4.29
C SER A 45 -9.70 1.33 -3.46
N TRP A 46 -8.44 0.95 -3.69
CA TRP A 46 -7.75 -0.06 -2.90
C TRP A 46 -7.44 0.45 -1.49
N LEU A 47 -6.96 1.69 -1.35
CA LEU A 47 -6.68 2.32 -0.05
C LEU A 47 -7.93 2.47 0.81
N GLU A 48 -9.07 2.80 0.21
CA GLU A 48 -10.36 2.84 0.92
C GLU A 48 -10.69 1.47 1.54
N GLN A 49 -10.50 0.39 0.78
CA GLN A 49 -10.68 -0.98 1.29
C GLN A 49 -9.65 -1.32 2.38
N ALA A 50 -8.38 -0.98 2.17
CA ALA A 50 -7.30 -1.24 3.11
C ALA A 50 -7.51 -0.51 4.44
N SER A 51 -7.97 0.75 4.40
CA SER A 51 -8.28 1.56 5.58
C SER A 51 -9.50 1.08 6.37
N SER A 52 -10.35 0.23 5.77
CA SER A 52 -11.50 -0.35 6.47
C SER A 52 -11.12 -1.53 7.37
N ILE A 53 -9.90 -2.04 7.25
CA ILE A 53 -9.40 -3.19 8.01
C ILE A 53 -8.89 -2.71 9.37
N GLU A 54 -9.24 -3.44 10.42
CA GLU A 54 -8.81 -3.14 11.78
C GLU A 54 -7.27 -3.11 11.87
N GLY A 55 -6.73 -2.13 12.57
CA GLY A 55 -5.28 -1.95 12.72
C GLY A 55 -4.62 -1.06 11.67
N TRP A 56 -5.40 -0.42 10.78
CA TRP A 56 -4.89 0.55 9.82
C TRP A 56 -4.09 1.69 10.47
N ASP A 57 -4.57 2.28 11.56
CA ASP A 57 -3.94 3.40 12.26
C ASP A 57 -3.06 2.98 13.45
N GLU A 58 -2.73 1.69 13.59
CA GLU A 58 -1.92 1.17 14.70
C GLU A 58 -0.41 1.21 14.41
N GLY A 59 0.00 1.91 13.35
CA GLY A 59 1.39 2.14 13.01
C GLY A 59 2.12 3.09 13.97
N SER A 60 3.41 3.31 13.73
CA SER A 60 4.24 4.22 14.52
C SER A 60 4.00 5.69 14.14
N GLU A 61 4.45 6.65 14.96
CA GLU A 61 4.28 8.09 14.67
C GLU A 61 4.91 8.55 13.33
N HIS A 62 5.92 7.81 12.84
CA HIS A 62 6.60 8.06 11.57
C HIS A 62 6.01 7.27 10.39
N ALA A 63 5.19 6.26 10.67
CA ALA A 63 4.52 5.40 9.70
C ALA A 63 3.19 4.93 10.30
N PRO A 64 2.17 5.83 10.36
CA PRO A 64 0.92 5.56 11.07
C PRO A 64 0.09 4.47 10.38
N HIS A 65 0.32 4.23 9.09
CA HIS A 65 -0.38 3.25 8.29
C HIS A 65 0.57 2.16 7.76
N PRO A 66 0.09 0.92 7.57
CA PRO A 66 0.89 -0.18 7.03
C PRO A 66 1.31 0.04 5.56
N ILE A 67 0.61 0.91 4.84
CA ILE A 67 0.85 1.20 3.42
C ILE A 67 1.33 2.63 3.25
N CYS A 68 2.48 2.78 2.61
CA CYS A 68 3.01 4.06 2.14
C CYS A 68 2.53 4.32 0.71
N VAL A 69 1.99 5.52 0.50
CA VAL A 69 1.57 6.02 -0.81
C VAL A 69 2.58 7.08 -1.23
N SER A 70 3.22 6.90 -2.38
CA SER A 70 4.11 7.90 -2.95
C SER A 70 3.64 8.26 -4.36
N PRO A 71 3.46 9.55 -4.69
CA PRO A 71 3.20 9.95 -6.06
C PRO A 71 4.42 9.59 -6.91
N ILE A 72 4.16 9.00 -8.08
CA ILE A 72 5.16 8.90 -9.14
C ILE A 72 4.81 10.01 -10.13
N GLU A 73 5.71 10.98 -10.25
CA GLU A 73 5.70 11.93 -11.36
C GLU A 73 6.04 11.13 -12.63
N ASP A 74 5.22 11.26 -13.67
CA ASP A 74 5.34 10.56 -14.97
C ASP A 74 6.56 11.06 -15.80
N ASP A 75 7.45 11.83 -15.19
CA ASP A 75 8.53 12.56 -15.86
C ASP A 75 9.89 11.91 -15.54
N ASP A 76 10.13 10.74 -16.13
CA ASP A 76 11.50 10.34 -16.49
C ASP A 76 11.54 10.05 -18.00
N PRO A 77 11.59 11.09 -18.85
CA PRO A 77 11.72 10.96 -20.30
C PRO A 77 13.14 10.63 -20.78
N GLU A 78 14.06 10.15 -19.93
CA GLU A 78 15.43 9.86 -20.34
C GLU A 78 15.80 8.37 -20.19
N LEU A 79 15.48 7.58 -21.23
CA LEU A 79 16.38 6.56 -21.82
C LEU A 79 15.87 5.98 -23.15
#